data_AF-A0A6F8SSP5-F1
#
_entry.id   AF-A0A6F8SSP5-F1
#
_cell.length_a   1.000
_cell.length_b   1.000
_cell.length_c   1.000
_cell.angle_alpha   90.00
_cell.angle_beta   90.00
_cell.angle_gamma   90.00
#
_symmetry.space_group_name_H-M   'P 1'
#
loop_
_entity.id
_entity.type
_entity.pdbx_description
1 polymer ?
#
loop_
_entity_poly.entity_id
_entity_poly.type
_entity_poly.pdbx_seq_one_letter_code
_entity_poly.pdbx_strand_id
1 'polypeptide(L)'
;MTTLYAMSRLQDAELYDSVGLAALSIKTDLLEHWLEPDAILVGGAAEPIRAFRTKNEALAAKENRAEMAKTISPLVHLRATGVAWCTADTGGCNGGQGVEKTRCADCGNAVIDESRKAVWQGIYAQQIELRDLTDIGPGGTERVERDLKRCEAVLKGLGATEEDLAYVAT
;
A
#
# COMPACT_ATOMS: atom_id res chain seq x y z
N MET A 1 -9.27 13.52 9.00
CA MET A 1 -10.01 13.88 10.24
C MET A 1 -9.14 13.52 11.42
N THR A 2 -8.96 14.41 12.41
CA THR A 2 -8.20 14.08 13.61
C THR A 2 -9.06 13.26 14.57
N THR A 3 -8.44 12.38 15.37
CA THR A 3 -9.13 11.62 16.42
C THR A 3 -9.88 12.55 17.38
N LEU A 4 -9.31 13.73 17.66
CA LEU A 4 -9.94 14.76 18.51
C LEU A 4 -11.25 15.29 17.92
N TYR A 5 -11.32 15.49 16.60
CA TYR A 5 -12.56 15.90 15.95
C TYR A 5 -13.63 14.82 16.06
N ALA A 6 -13.27 13.56 15.75
CA ALA A 6 -14.19 12.42 15.79
C ALA A 6 -14.75 12.09 17.19
N MET A 7 -14.04 12.51 18.25
CA MET A 7 -14.47 12.33 19.65
C MET A 7 -15.21 13.55 20.21
N SER A 8 -15.31 14.64 19.42
CA SER A 8 -15.94 15.88 19.88
C SER A 8 -17.46 15.73 19.89
N ARG A 9 -18.10 16.12 21.00
CA ARG A 9 -19.56 16.24 21.08
C ARG A 9 -20.12 17.39 20.23
N LEU A 10 -19.23 18.29 19.78
CA LEU A 10 -19.55 19.42 18.91
C LEU A 10 -19.14 19.15 17.46
N GLN A 11 -18.84 17.90 17.10
CA GLN A 11 -18.54 17.56 15.71
C GLN A 11 -19.76 17.81 14.83
N ASP A 12 -19.52 18.24 13.60
CA ASP A 12 -20.54 18.24 12.57
C ASP A 12 -20.81 16.78 12.16
N ALA A 13 -22.03 16.31 12.45
CA ALA A 13 -22.45 14.94 12.19
C ALA A 13 -22.56 14.64 10.69
N GLU A 14 -23.01 15.62 9.89
CA GLU A 14 -23.13 15.45 8.44
C GLU A 14 -21.75 15.32 7.80
N LEU A 15 -20.79 16.16 8.21
CA LEU A 15 -19.40 16.04 7.78
C LEU A 15 -18.75 14.74 8.26
N TYR A 16 -19.08 14.29 9.47
CA TYR A 16 -18.57 13.02 9.99
C TYR A 16 -19.03 11.85 9.13
N ASP A 17 -20.32 11.79 8.83
CA ASP A 17 -20.92 10.76 7.99
C ASP A 17 -20.39 10.83 6.55
N SER A 18 -20.25 12.04 5.99
CA SER A 18 -19.73 12.22 4.63
C SER A 18 -18.29 11.70 4.48
N VAL A 19 -17.44 11.93 5.49
CA VAL A 19 -16.06 11.40 5.51
C VAL A 19 -16.06 9.88 5.68
N GLY A 20 -16.94 9.34 6.52
CA GLY A 20 -17.11 7.89 6.68
C GLY A 20 -17.53 7.21 5.36
N LEU A 21 -18.50 7.79 4.66
CA LEU A 21 -18.96 7.32 3.35
C LEU A 21 -17.86 7.40 2.29
N ALA A 22 -17.10 8.51 2.25
CA ALA A 22 -15.97 8.66 1.34
C ALA A 22 -14.88 7.59 1.62
N ALA A 23 -14.56 7.33 2.88
CA ALA A 23 -13.59 6.30 3.26
C ALA A 23 -14.06 4.89 2.85
N LEU A 24 -15.35 4.58 3.02
CA LEU A 24 -15.94 3.31 2.60
C LEU A 24 -15.96 3.15 1.07
N SER A 25 -16.23 4.24 0.33
CA SER A 25 -16.17 4.26 -1.13
C SER A 25 -14.77 3.93 -1.61
N ILE A 26 -13.75 4.67 -1.14
CA ILE A 26 -12.34 4.42 -1.50
C ILE A 26 -11.94 2.97 -1.24
N LYS A 27 -12.38 2.41 -0.11
CA LYS A 27 -12.09 1.02 0.26
C LYS A 27 -12.78 0.01 -0.66
N THR A 28 -14.01 0.30 -1.06
CA THR A 28 -14.78 -0.55 -1.97
C THR A 28 -14.15 -0.53 -3.36
N ASP A 29 -13.84 0.65 -3.90
CA ASP A 29 -13.20 0.83 -5.19
C ASP A 29 -11.83 0.12 -5.23
N LEU A 30 -11.07 0.22 -4.14
CA LEU A 30 -9.78 -0.46 -4.02
C LEU A 30 -9.92 -1.98 -4.00
N LEU A 31 -10.87 -2.52 -3.24
CA LEU A 31 -11.08 -3.96 -3.20
C LEU A 31 -11.61 -4.48 -4.54
N GLU A 32 -12.48 -3.72 -5.20
CA GLU A 32 -12.95 -4.05 -6.55
C GLU A 32 -11.78 -4.15 -7.53
N HIS A 33 -10.92 -3.13 -7.58
CA HIS A 33 -9.67 -3.13 -8.35
C HIS A 33 -8.80 -4.35 -8.02
N TRP A 34 -8.55 -4.61 -6.74
CA TRP A 34 -7.73 -5.74 -6.31
C TRP A 34 -8.35 -7.11 -6.62
N LEU A 35 -9.64 -7.19 -6.94
CA LEU A 35 -10.30 -8.42 -7.35
C LEU A 35 -10.31 -8.61 -8.88
N GLU A 36 -9.80 -7.63 -9.64
CA GLU A 36 -9.59 -7.78 -11.07
C GLU A 36 -8.49 -8.81 -11.35
N PRO A 37 -8.64 -9.68 -12.36
CA PRO A 37 -7.67 -10.73 -12.66
C PRO A 37 -6.26 -10.20 -12.96
N ASP A 38 -6.19 -9.06 -13.64
CA ASP A 38 -4.99 -8.41 -14.16
C ASP A 38 -4.38 -7.35 -13.24
N ALA A 39 -5.07 -6.95 -12.17
CA ALA A 39 -4.53 -6.00 -11.20
C ALA A 39 -3.22 -6.53 -10.59
N ILE A 40 -2.13 -5.77 -10.76
CA ILE A 40 -0.79 -6.13 -10.31
C ILE A 40 -0.64 -5.75 -8.83
N LEU A 41 -0.45 -6.75 -7.97
CA LEU A 41 -0.29 -6.56 -6.53
C LEU A 41 1.09 -7.07 -6.07
N VAL A 42 1.74 -6.30 -5.21
CA VAL A 42 3.02 -6.65 -4.57
C VAL A 42 2.87 -6.53 -3.05
N GLY A 43 3.84 -7.06 -2.30
CA GLY A 43 3.80 -7.12 -0.83
C GLY A 43 3.23 -8.44 -0.31
N GLY A 44 3.40 -8.69 0.99
CA GLY A 44 3.11 -10.00 1.58
C GLY A 44 1.63 -10.37 1.62
N ALA A 45 0.72 -9.39 1.59
CA ALA A 45 -0.71 -9.64 1.54
C ALA A 45 -1.25 -9.79 0.10
N ALA A 46 -0.42 -9.60 -0.93
CA ALA A 46 -0.83 -9.73 -2.33
C ALA A 46 -1.16 -11.18 -2.71
N GLU A 47 -0.39 -12.16 -2.22
CA GLU A 47 -0.58 -13.58 -2.58
C GLU A 47 -1.91 -14.15 -2.06
N PRO A 48 -2.32 -13.91 -0.79
CA PRO A 48 -3.67 -14.26 -0.34
C PRO A 48 -4.79 -13.70 -1.21
N ILE A 49 -4.67 -12.44 -1.67
CA ILE A 49 -5.66 -11.80 -2.54
C ILE A 49 -5.68 -12.47 -3.91
N ARG A 50 -4.52 -12.70 -4.54
CA ARG A 50 -4.45 -13.44 -5.81
C ARG A 50 -5.01 -14.86 -5.68
N ALA A 51 -4.67 -15.56 -4.60
CA ALA A 51 -5.22 -16.89 -4.33
C ALA A 51 -6.75 -16.85 -4.18
N PHE A 52 -7.29 -15.80 -3.55
CA PHE A 52 -8.73 -15.57 -3.47
C PHE A 52 -9.38 -15.34 -4.85
N ARG A 53 -8.72 -14.61 -5.77
CA ARG A 53 -9.19 -14.45 -7.17
C ARG A 53 -9.36 -15.80 -7.86
N THR A 54 -8.38 -16.70 -7.68
CA THR A 54 -8.29 -18.00 -8.36
C THR A 54 -9.19 -19.06 -7.73
N LYS A 55 -9.39 -19.02 -6.40
CA LYS A 55 -10.21 -19.98 -5.64
C LYS A 55 -11.72 -19.70 -5.69
N ASN A 56 -12.21 -19.03 -6.74
CA ASN A 56 -13.63 -18.74 -6.98
C ASN A 56 -14.46 -20.00 -7.32
N GLU A 57 -14.32 -21.07 -6.52
CA GLU A 57 -15.35 -22.09 -6.37
C GLU A 57 -16.51 -21.48 -5.57
N ALA A 58 -17.56 -21.06 -6.29
CA ALA A 58 -18.91 -20.85 -5.77
C ALA A 58 -19.03 -20.08 -4.43
N LEU A 59 -18.36 -18.93 -4.30
CA LEU A 59 -18.70 -17.97 -3.24
C LEU A 59 -20.08 -17.37 -3.57
N ALA A 60 -21.10 -17.71 -2.78
CA ALA A 60 -22.48 -17.21 -2.80
C ALA A 60 -22.71 -16.07 -3.81
N ALA A 61 -23.21 -16.43 -5.00
CA ALA A 61 -23.27 -15.58 -6.19
C ALA A 61 -23.76 -14.15 -5.90
N LYS A 62 -22.82 -13.22 -5.72
CA LYS A 62 -23.10 -11.80 -5.88
C LYS A 62 -23.17 -11.51 -7.37
N GLU A 63 -24.04 -10.59 -7.75
CA GLU A 63 -24.32 -10.28 -9.15
C GLU A 63 -23.06 -9.85 -9.91
N ASN A 64 -22.15 -9.15 -9.24
CA ASN A 64 -20.89 -8.67 -9.80
C ASN A 64 -19.83 -8.41 -8.71
N ARG A 65 -18.62 -8.04 -9.14
CA ARG A 65 -17.47 -7.77 -8.25
C ARG A 65 -17.69 -6.59 -7.32
N ALA A 66 -18.34 -5.52 -7.78
CA ALA A 66 -18.67 -4.35 -6.95
C ALA A 66 -19.54 -4.75 -5.74
N GLU A 67 -20.57 -5.57 -5.95
CA GLU A 67 -21.43 -6.07 -4.87
C GLU A 67 -20.68 -7.00 -3.88
N MET A 68 -19.71 -7.74 -4.38
CA MET A 68 -18.80 -8.52 -3.53
C MET A 68 -17.87 -7.60 -2.71
N ALA A 69 -17.25 -6.60 -3.34
CA ALA A 69 -16.39 -5.63 -2.67
C ALA A 69 -17.15 -4.86 -1.58
N LYS A 70 -18.38 -4.42 -1.84
CA LYS A 70 -19.26 -3.79 -0.83
C LYS A 70 -19.55 -4.69 0.37
N THR A 71 -19.65 -6.00 0.15
CA THR A 71 -19.92 -6.97 1.22
C THR A 71 -18.66 -7.25 2.07
N ILE A 72 -17.48 -7.30 1.43
CA ILE A 72 -16.20 -7.64 2.09
C ILE A 72 -15.56 -6.39 2.71
N SER A 73 -15.75 -5.20 2.12
CA SER A 73 -15.08 -3.98 2.56
C SER A 73 -15.28 -3.66 4.03
N PRO A 74 -16.43 -3.87 4.69
CA PRO A 74 -16.55 -3.61 6.12
C PRO A 74 -15.79 -4.63 6.99
N LEU A 75 -15.46 -5.82 6.46
CA LEU A 75 -14.88 -6.95 7.19
C LEU A 75 -13.34 -6.97 7.18
N VAL A 76 -12.71 -6.23 6.27
CA VAL A 76 -11.25 -6.21 6.10
C VAL A 76 -10.69 -4.92 6.66
N HIS A 77 -9.74 -4.97 7.59
CA HIS A 77 -9.06 -3.75 8.02
C HIS A 77 -8.20 -3.21 6.89
N LEU A 78 -8.28 -1.92 6.62
CA LEU A 78 -7.50 -1.30 5.57
C LEU A 78 -7.14 0.14 5.92
N ARG A 79 -5.84 0.45 5.87
CA ARG A 79 -5.32 1.81 6.06
C ARG A 79 -4.23 2.14 5.04
N ALA A 80 -4.16 3.39 4.63
CA ALA A 80 -3.03 3.88 3.84
C ALA A 80 -1.80 4.14 4.74
N THR A 81 -0.61 3.73 4.29
CA THR A 81 0.66 4.06 4.95
C THR A 81 1.48 5.10 4.19
N GLY A 82 0.99 5.54 3.02
CA GLY A 82 1.70 6.39 2.07
C GLY A 82 2.46 5.60 1.01
N VAL A 83 3.01 4.43 1.36
CA VAL A 83 3.77 3.55 0.45
C VAL A 83 3.03 2.24 0.12
N ALA A 84 2.02 1.89 0.92
CA ALA A 84 1.23 0.67 0.76
C ALA A 84 -0.18 0.88 1.34
N TRP A 85 -1.02 -0.10 1.07
CA TRP A 85 -2.25 -0.35 1.80
C TRP A 85 -2.00 -1.47 2.81
N CYS A 86 -2.37 -1.25 4.07
CA CYS A 86 -2.05 -2.15 5.16
C CYS A 86 -3.32 -2.82 5.69
N THR A 87 -3.29 -4.15 5.76
CA THR A 87 -4.39 -5.00 6.24
C THR A 87 -4.30 -5.36 7.73
N ALA A 88 -3.23 -4.91 8.41
CA ALA A 88 -3.06 -5.17 9.82
C ALA A 88 -4.14 -4.43 10.63
N ASP A 89 -4.86 -5.18 11.46
CA ASP A 89 -5.82 -4.66 12.44
C ASP A 89 -5.14 -4.32 13.79
N THR A 90 -3.87 -4.67 13.96
CA THR A 90 -3.13 -4.38 15.19
C THR A 90 -2.37 -3.05 15.10
N GLY A 91 -2.48 -2.25 16.16
CA GLY A 91 -1.65 -1.05 16.35
C GLY A 91 -0.16 -1.39 16.50
N GLY A 92 0.72 -0.40 16.29
CA GLY A 92 2.16 -0.52 16.53
C GLY A 92 3.03 -0.74 15.28
N CYS A 93 2.45 -0.86 14.09
CA CYS A 93 3.22 -0.93 12.85
C CYS A 93 3.66 0.46 12.35
N ASN A 94 4.97 0.71 12.38
CA ASN A 94 5.62 1.92 11.87
C ASN A 94 6.09 1.83 10.40
N GLY A 95 5.76 0.76 9.69
CA GLY A 95 6.15 0.59 8.28
C GLY A 95 5.49 1.64 7.38
N GLY A 96 6.27 2.25 6.48
CA GLY A 96 5.81 3.34 5.61
C GLY A 96 5.73 4.71 6.29
N GLN A 97 5.95 4.77 7.61
CA GLN A 97 5.89 5.98 8.41
C GLN A 97 7.26 6.36 8.96
N GLY A 98 7.46 7.67 9.16
CA GLY A 98 8.70 8.22 9.72
C GLY A 98 9.93 7.75 8.95
N VAL A 99 10.84 7.08 9.68
CA VAL A 99 12.14 6.63 9.17
C VAL A 99 12.06 5.35 8.32
N GLU A 100 11.10 4.45 8.53
CA GLU A 100 11.09 3.13 7.88
C GLU A 100 10.15 3.10 6.65
N LYS A 101 10.45 3.97 5.67
CA LYS A 101 9.63 4.16 4.45
C LYS A 101 9.53 2.90 3.58
N THR A 102 10.59 2.11 3.47
CA THR A 102 10.64 0.91 2.60
C THR A 102 10.16 -0.37 3.29
N ARG A 103 9.88 -0.33 4.60
CA ARG A 103 9.53 -1.53 5.39
C ARG A 103 8.23 -2.22 4.97
N CYS A 104 7.40 -1.56 4.17
CA CYS A 104 6.22 -2.20 3.60
C CYS A 104 6.54 -3.17 2.45
N ALA A 105 7.75 -3.13 1.86
CA ALA A 105 8.11 -4.00 0.73
C ALA A 105 8.03 -5.50 1.05
N ASP A 106 8.47 -5.89 2.25
CA ASP A 106 8.57 -7.26 2.75
C ASP A 106 7.55 -7.58 3.86
N CYS A 107 6.59 -6.69 4.10
CA CYS A 107 5.61 -6.84 5.16
C CYS A 107 4.47 -7.80 4.75
N GLY A 108 4.17 -8.77 5.63
CA GLY A 108 3.05 -9.73 5.46
C GLY A 108 1.65 -9.11 5.34
N ASN A 109 1.47 -7.87 5.78
CA ASN A 109 0.19 -7.16 5.77
C ASN A 109 0.12 -6.05 4.72
N ALA A 110 1.17 -5.89 3.90
CA ALA A 110 1.20 -4.84 2.89
C ALA A 110 0.68 -5.35 1.55
N VAL A 111 -0.18 -4.54 0.94
CA VAL A 111 -0.58 -4.64 -0.45
C VAL A 111 -0.12 -3.35 -1.14
N ILE A 112 0.67 -3.50 -2.19
CA ILE A 112 1.22 -2.41 -2.98
C ILE A 112 0.70 -2.62 -4.40
N ASP A 113 -0.13 -1.72 -4.87
CA ASP A 113 -0.65 -1.71 -6.24
C ASP A 113 0.07 -0.63 -7.07
N GLU A 114 -0.29 -0.54 -8.34
CA GLU A 114 0.30 0.40 -9.29
C GLU A 114 0.12 1.86 -8.87
N SER A 115 -0.91 2.19 -8.07
CA SER A 115 -1.15 3.55 -7.57
C SER A 115 -0.01 4.05 -6.67
N ARG A 116 0.85 3.14 -6.17
CA ARG A 116 2.02 3.46 -5.35
C ARG A 116 3.32 3.48 -6.15
N LYS A 117 3.34 3.10 -7.43
CA LYS A 117 4.57 3.01 -8.24
C LYS A 117 5.39 4.29 -8.21
N ALA A 118 4.76 5.44 -8.44
CA ALA A 118 5.42 6.76 -8.41
C ALA A 118 6.05 7.09 -7.04
N VAL A 119 5.41 6.68 -5.94
CA VAL A 119 5.97 6.88 -4.60
C VAL A 119 7.23 6.04 -4.42
N TRP A 120 7.22 4.78 -4.86
CA TRP A 120 8.38 3.90 -4.79
C TRP A 120 9.52 4.34 -5.71
N GLN A 121 9.21 4.89 -6.89
CA GLN A 121 10.20 5.52 -7.77
C GLN A 121 10.87 6.72 -7.10
N GLY A 122 10.07 7.61 -6.47
CA GLY A 122 10.62 8.75 -5.72
C GLY A 122 11.53 8.33 -4.56
N ILE A 123 11.15 7.28 -3.82
CA ILE A 123 12.00 6.72 -2.77
C ILE A 123 13.27 6.12 -3.36
N TYR A 124 13.18 5.39 -4.48
CA TYR A 124 14.35 4.82 -5.15
C TYR A 124 15.35 5.89 -5.57
N ALA A 125 14.90 6.94 -6.26
CA ALA A 125 15.74 8.09 -6.65
C ALA A 125 16.44 8.72 -5.44
N GLN A 126 15.71 8.98 -4.36
CA GLN A 126 16.28 9.53 -3.13
C GLN A 126 17.33 8.60 -2.49
N GLN A 127 17.16 7.27 -2.57
CA GLN A 127 18.19 6.35 -2.07
C GLN A 127 19.44 6.32 -2.96
N ILE A 128 19.30 6.51 -4.28
CA ILE A 128 20.44 6.68 -5.18
C ILE A 128 21.23 7.94 -4.81
N GLU A 129 20.54 9.07 -4.61
CA GLU A 129 21.18 10.32 -4.14
C GLU A 129 21.92 10.12 -2.81
N LEU A 130 21.30 9.40 -1.86
CA LEU A 130 21.93 9.09 -0.56
C LEU A 130 23.14 8.18 -0.69
N ARG A 131 23.16 7.27 -1.68
CA ARG A 131 24.29 6.35 -1.91
C ARG A 131 25.57 7.08 -2.28
N ASP A 132 25.43 8.23 -2.95
CA ASP A 132 26.56 9.05 -3.40
C ASP A 132 27.14 9.95 -2.29
N LEU A 133 26.49 10.00 -1.12
CA LEU A 133 26.98 10.75 0.04
C LEU A 133 28.12 10.00 0.75
N THR A 134 29.19 10.72 1.07
CA THR A 134 30.37 10.15 1.74
C THR A 134 30.34 10.27 3.27
N ASP A 135 29.35 10.97 3.85
CA ASP A 135 29.30 11.36 5.26
C ASP A 135 28.18 10.67 6.09
N ILE A 136 27.50 9.68 5.51
CA ILE A 136 26.39 8.94 6.18
C ILE A 136 26.84 7.79 7.10
N GLY A 137 28.14 7.47 7.07
CA GLY A 137 28.75 6.38 7.85
C GLY A 137 28.28 4.97 7.47
N PRO A 138 28.88 3.91 8.04
CA PRO A 138 28.60 2.53 7.63
C PRO A 138 27.14 2.11 7.77
N GLY A 139 26.48 2.51 8.87
CA GLY A 139 25.06 2.21 9.09
C GLY A 139 24.12 2.94 8.12
N GLY A 140 24.51 4.14 7.67
CA GLY A 140 23.80 4.85 6.61
C GLY A 140 23.92 4.11 5.28
N THR A 141 25.14 3.73 4.91
CA THR A 141 25.41 2.95 3.68
C THR A 141 24.66 1.62 3.66
N GLU A 142 24.72 0.85 4.74
CA GLU A 142 23.99 -0.44 4.85
C GLU A 142 22.47 -0.25 4.70
N ARG A 143 21.93 0.82 5.27
CA ARG A 143 20.51 1.13 5.17
C ARG A 143 20.11 1.53 3.75
N VAL A 144 20.89 2.37 3.09
CA VAL A 144 20.66 2.78 1.70
C VAL A 144 20.61 1.55 0.79
N GLU A 145 21.61 0.66 0.90
CA GLU A 145 21.67 -0.57 0.10
C GLU A 145 20.49 -1.52 0.35
N ARG A 146 20.06 -1.65 1.60
CA ARG A 146 18.86 -2.41 1.96
C ARG A 146 17.60 -1.80 1.35
N ASP A 147 17.46 -0.48 1.45
CA ASP A 147 16.28 0.25 1.02
C ASP A 147 16.18 0.30 -0.52
N LEU A 148 17.31 0.41 -1.23
CA LEU A 148 17.40 0.23 -2.68
C LEU A 148 16.88 -1.14 -3.12
N LYS A 149 17.37 -2.23 -2.50
CA LYS A 149 16.92 -3.60 -2.83
C LYS A 149 15.41 -3.78 -2.64
N ARG A 150 14.86 -3.19 -1.57
CA ARG A 150 13.41 -3.19 -1.31
C ARG A 150 12.64 -2.44 -2.39
N CYS A 151 13.11 -1.25 -2.78
CA CYS A 151 12.51 -0.49 -3.86
C CYS A 151 12.55 -1.24 -5.20
N GLU A 152 13.69 -1.81 -5.57
CA GLU A 152 13.84 -2.59 -6.81
C GLU A 152 12.89 -3.79 -6.83
N ALA A 153 12.80 -4.54 -5.74
CA ALA A 153 11.88 -5.67 -5.65
C ALA A 153 10.42 -5.25 -5.85
N VAL A 154 9.99 -4.15 -5.22
CA VAL A 154 8.64 -3.61 -5.39
C VAL A 154 8.41 -3.12 -6.81
N LEU A 155 9.32 -2.30 -7.35
CA LEU A 155 9.18 -1.70 -8.67
C LEU A 155 9.17 -2.76 -9.78
N LYS A 156 10.06 -3.75 -9.71
CA LYS A 156 10.05 -4.91 -10.62
C LYS A 156 8.77 -5.72 -10.49
N GLY A 157 8.27 -5.91 -9.27
CA GLY A 157 6.97 -6.53 -9.02
C GLY A 157 5.80 -5.76 -9.65
N LEU A 158 5.89 -4.43 -9.73
CA LEU A 158 4.95 -3.53 -10.40
C LEU A 158 5.26 -3.34 -11.90
N GLY A 159 6.08 -4.21 -12.49
CA GLY A 159 6.40 -4.21 -13.91
C GLY A 159 7.34 -3.10 -14.37
N ALA A 160 8.16 -2.53 -13.48
CA ALA A 160 9.27 -1.67 -13.91
C ALA A 160 10.37 -2.50 -14.58
N THR A 161 10.87 -2.01 -15.69
CA THR A 161 12.02 -2.55 -16.43
C THR A 161 13.34 -2.04 -15.86
N GLU A 162 14.47 -2.63 -16.28
CA GLU A 162 15.79 -2.09 -15.93
C GLU A 162 16.00 -0.66 -16.49
N GLU A 163 15.42 -0.36 -17.66
CA GLU A 163 15.45 0.98 -18.25
C GLU A 163 14.66 1.99 -17.40
N ASP A 164 13.50 1.60 -16.87
CA ASP A 164 12.71 2.44 -15.96
C ASP A 164 13.49 2.77 -14.68
N LEU A 165 14.22 1.80 -14.13
CA LEU A 165 15.04 1.99 -12.94
C LEU A 165 16.24 2.89 -13.24
N ALA A 166 16.90 2.71 -14.39
CA ALA A 166 18.01 3.55 -14.81
C ALA A 166 17.59 5.01 -15.04
N TYR A 167 16.41 5.25 -15.64
CA TYR A 167 15.88 6.59 -15.86
C TYR A 167 15.55 7.32 -14.55
N VAL A 168 15.05 6.61 -13.54
CA VAL A 168 14.76 7.20 -12.22
C VAL A 168 16.05 7.54 -11.46
N ALA A 169 17.18 6.94 -11.83
CA ALA A 169 18.48 7.14 -11.20
C ALA A 169 19.32 8.29 -11.83
N THR A 170 18.85 8.90 -12.93
CA THR A 170 19.47 10.05 -13.60
C THR A 170 18.77 11.37 -13.26
#